data_AF-A0ABD0NKZ3-F1
#
_entry.id   AF-A0ABD0NKZ3-F1
#
_cell.length_a   1.000
_cell.length_b   1.000
_cell.length_c   1.000
_cell.angle_alpha   90.00
_cell.angle_beta   90.00
_cell.angle_gamma   90.00
#
_symmetry.space_group_name_H-M   'P 1'
#
loop_
_entity.id
_entity.type
_entity.pdbx_description
1 polymer ?
#
loop_
_entity_poly.entity_id
_entity_poly.type
_entity_poly.pdbx_seq_one_letter_code
_entity_poly.pdbx_strand_id
1 'polypeptide(L)'
;QTFANFAADYGFSHITSSPRFAQSNGEAERHVQTVKHLLDKAKDPYLAMLAYRTTPLPNGYSPAQLLMGQRLRTPIPQHHSLLIPSLPDYTTMATKEKGIREKQAANFNTRHRARQLSLVWITDTKTE
;
A
#
# COMPACT_ATOMS: atom_id res chain seq x y z
N GLN A 1 -8.01 21.74 20.46
CA GLN A 1 -7.03 21.98 19.39
C GLN A 1 -6.90 20.71 18.58
N THR A 2 -7.52 20.73 17.42
CA THR A 2 -7.97 19.56 16.65
C THR A 2 -6.89 19.18 15.63
N PHE A 3 -6.81 17.91 15.25
CA PHE A 3 -5.88 17.40 14.23
C PHE A 3 -5.83 18.26 12.95
N ALA A 4 -6.90 19.01 12.66
CA ALA A 4 -6.95 20.02 11.60
C ALA A 4 -5.87 21.11 11.69
N ASN A 5 -5.54 21.61 12.89
CA ASN A 5 -4.51 22.64 13.07
C ASN A 5 -3.11 22.04 12.85
N PHE A 6 -2.89 20.82 13.33
CA PHE A 6 -1.66 20.08 13.03
C PHE A 6 -1.49 19.83 11.52
N ALA A 7 -2.57 19.45 10.83
CA ALA A 7 -2.56 19.26 9.38
C ALA A 7 -2.24 20.57 8.63
N ALA A 8 -2.79 21.70 9.10
CA ALA A 8 -2.50 23.02 8.55
C ALA A 8 -1.03 23.44 8.79
N ASP A 9 -0.52 23.27 10.01
CA ASP A 9 0.84 23.62 10.40
C ASP A 9 1.90 22.80 9.62
N TYR A 10 1.63 21.51 9.39
CA TYR A 10 2.52 20.60 8.65
C TYR A 10 2.26 20.59 7.14
N GLY A 11 1.26 21.33 6.66
CA GLY A 11 0.98 21.51 5.23
C GLY A 11 0.42 20.28 4.51
N PHE A 12 -0.31 19.39 5.19
CA PHE A 12 -0.95 18.23 4.56
C PHE A 12 -2.48 18.29 4.65
N SER A 13 -3.16 17.71 3.65
CA SER A 13 -4.62 17.59 3.65
C SER A 13 -5.05 16.32 4.38
N HIS A 14 -5.95 16.46 5.36
CA HIS A 14 -6.56 15.32 6.04
C HIS A 14 -7.83 14.87 5.32
N ILE A 15 -7.73 13.78 4.57
CA ILE A 15 -8.86 13.15 3.90
C ILE A 15 -9.49 12.13 4.85
N THR A 16 -10.79 12.28 5.14
CA THR A 16 -11.53 11.35 6.00
C THR A 16 -12.48 10.49 5.17
N SER A 17 -12.58 9.22 5.54
CA SER A 17 -13.57 8.29 5.00
C SER A 17 -14.92 8.44 5.69
N SER A 18 -16.00 8.07 4.99
CA SER A 18 -17.33 8.01 5.59
C SER A 18 -17.34 7.08 6.82
N PRO A 19 -18.03 7.47 7.91
CA PRO A 19 -18.27 6.58 9.04
C PRO A 19 -18.87 5.26 8.59
N ARG A 20 -18.39 4.14 9.15
CA ARG A 20 -18.80 2.76 8.80
C ARG A 20 -18.41 2.27 7.39
N PHE A 21 -17.53 2.97 6.67
CA PHE A 21 -17.03 2.52 5.37
C PHE A 21 -15.55 2.09 5.42
N ALA A 22 -15.27 1.04 6.21
CA ALA A 22 -13.91 0.52 6.43
C ALA A 22 -13.17 0.11 5.15
N GLN A 23 -13.91 -0.30 4.11
CA GLN A 23 -13.32 -0.71 2.83
C GLN A 23 -12.45 0.36 2.18
N SER A 24 -12.78 1.66 2.37
CA SER A 24 -11.97 2.77 1.86
C SER A 24 -10.55 2.83 2.45
N ASN A 25 -10.36 2.33 3.67
CA ASN A 25 -9.07 2.28 4.37
C ASN A 25 -8.47 0.86 4.41
N GLY A 26 -8.98 -0.06 3.59
CA GLY A 26 -8.63 -1.48 3.67
C GLY A 26 -7.14 -1.78 3.49
N GLU A 27 -6.42 -0.98 2.72
CA GLU A 27 -4.96 -1.13 2.56
C GLU A 27 -4.21 -0.81 3.87
N ALA A 28 -4.57 0.30 4.51
CA ALA A 28 -3.99 0.69 5.79
C ALA A 28 -4.32 -0.35 6.89
N GLU A 29 -5.57 -0.81 6.95
CA GLU A 29 -5.99 -1.86 7.88
C GLU A 29 -5.22 -3.17 7.65
N ARG A 30 -5.04 -3.58 6.39
CA ARG A 30 -4.29 -4.78 6.04
C ARG A 30 -2.81 -4.65 6.43
N HIS A 31 -2.24 -3.46 6.27
CA HIS A 31 -0.87 -3.20 6.69
C HIS A 31 -0.74 -3.27 8.23
N VAL A 32 -1.65 -2.64 8.98
CA VAL A 32 -1.70 -2.73 10.45
C VAL A 32 -1.82 -4.18 10.91
N GLN A 33 -2.68 -4.97 10.26
CA GLN A 33 -2.80 -6.40 10.53
C GLN A 33 -1.45 -7.11 10.30
N THR A 34 -0.77 -6.84 9.18
CA THR A 34 0.52 -7.46 8.86
C THR A 34 1.58 -7.14 9.91
N VAL A 35 1.68 -5.87 10.33
CA VAL A 35 2.64 -5.44 11.36
C VAL A 35 2.33 -6.09 12.72
N LYS A 36 1.05 -6.17 13.11
CA LYS A 36 0.66 -6.87 14.35
C LYS A 36 1.11 -8.33 14.35
N HIS A 37 0.77 -9.08 13.30
CA HIS A 37 1.17 -10.49 13.18
C HIS A 37 2.69 -10.67 13.16
N LEU A 38 3.41 -9.72 12.58
CA LEU A 38 4.87 -9.72 12.53
C LEU A 38 5.48 -9.53 13.93
N LEU A 39 4.95 -8.58 14.70
CA LEU A 39 5.37 -8.30 16.07
C LEU A 39 5.01 -9.44 17.02
N ASP A 40 3.83 -10.04 16.87
CA ASP A 40 3.39 -11.17 17.70
C ASP A 40 4.30 -12.40 17.53
N LYS A 41 4.85 -12.60 16.33
CA LYS A 41 5.72 -13.74 16.00
C LYS A 41 7.19 -13.49 16.30
N ALA A 42 7.62 -12.24 16.36
CA ALA A 42 9.03 -11.90 16.44
C ALA A 42 9.51 -11.78 17.89
N LYS A 43 10.67 -12.35 18.18
CA LYS A 43 11.37 -12.12 19.45
C LYS A 43 11.97 -10.71 19.54
N ASP A 44 12.43 -10.18 18.40
CA ASP A 44 12.98 -8.82 18.27
C ASP A 44 12.11 -8.00 17.30
N PRO A 45 11.33 -7.02 17.81
CA PRO A 45 10.50 -6.13 17.02
C PRO A 45 11.26 -5.35 15.93
N TYR A 46 12.49 -4.93 16.20
CA TYR A 46 13.26 -4.10 15.28
C TYR A 46 13.76 -4.92 14.09
N LEU A 47 14.26 -6.12 14.36
CA LEU A 47 14.67 -7.04 13.31
C LEU A 47 13.50 -7.47 12.44
N ALA A 48 12.32 -7.66 13.04
CA ALA A 48 11.10 -7.99 12.30
C ALA A 48 10.70 -6.86 11.35
N MET A 49 10.69 -5.62 11.84
CA MET A 49 10.39 -4.45 10.99
C MET A 49 11.43 -4.26 9.89
N LEU A 50 12.71 -4.53 10.17
CA LEU A 50 13.77 -4.53 9.15
C LEU A 50 13.51 -5.60 8.08
N ALA A 51 13.13 -6.82 8.49
CA ALA A 51 12.81 -7.89 7.57
C ALA A 51 11.62 -7.52 6.66
N TYR A 52 10.56 -6.94 7.21
CA TYR A 52 9.43 -6.46 6.40
C TYR A 52 9.86 -5.39 5.39
N ARG A 53 10.64 -4.39 5.83
CA ARG A 53 11.12 -3.30 4.98
C ARG A 53 12.03 -3.77 3.85
N THR A 54 12.71 -4.90 4.01
CA THR A 54 13.67 -5.45 3.03
C THR A 54 13.11 -6.59 2.19
N THR A 55 11.94 -7.13 2.55
CA THR A 55 11.27 -8.18 1.78
C THR A 55 10.62 -7.59 0.53
N PRO A 56 10.90 -8.12 -0.67
CA PRO A 56 10.26 -7.66 -1.90
C PRO A 56 8.74 -7.89 -1.88
N LEU A 57 7.99 -6.89 -2.33
CA LEU A 57 6.55 -7.00 -2.59
C LEU A 57 6.31 -7.73 -3.94
N PRO A 58 5.06 -8.07 -4.29
CA PRO A 58 4.75 -8.71 -5.57
C PRO A 58 5.19 -7.93 -6.82
N ASN A 59 5.44 -6.62 -6.71
CA ASN A 59 6.00 -5.81 -7.78
C ASN A 59 7.52 -6.01 -7.97
N GLY A 60 8.19 -6.71 -7.04
CA GLY A 60 9.61 -7.03 -7.05
C GLY A 60 10.49 -6.07 -6.25
N TYR A 61 9.93 -5.00 -5.70
CA TYR A 61 10.65 -4.01 -4.90
C TYR A 61 10.27 -4.11 -3.42
N SER A 62 11.25 -3.90 -2.54
CA SER A 62 11.00 -3.85 -1.10
C SER A 62 10.48 -2.47 -0.67
N PRO A 63 9.72 -2.36 0.43
CA PRO A 63 9.25 -1.07 0.94
C PRO A 63 10.37 -0.04 1.15
N ALA A 64 11.55 -0.48 1.61
CA ALA A 64 12.70 0.39 1.77
C ALA A 64 13.23 0.94 0.44
N GLN A 65 13.21 0.12 -0.63
CA GLN A 65 13.61 0.59 -1.96
C GLN A 65 12.61 1.58 -2.54
N LEU A 66 11.31 1.38 -2.30
CA LEU A 66 10.27 2.31 -2.75
C LEU A 66 10.38 3.67 -2.05
N LEU A 67 10.65 3.65 -0.74
CA LEU A 67 10.70 4.86 0.08
C LEU A 67 12.04 5.61 -0.02
N MET A 68 13.16 4.88 0.00
CA MET A 68 14.50 5.45 0.13
C MET A 68 15.38 5.23 -1.10
N GLY A 69 14.92 4.49 -2.12
CA GLY A 69 15.72 4.21 -3.32
C GLY A 69 16.94 3.33 -3.05
N GLN A 70 16.98 2.60 -1.93
CA GLN A 70 18.13 1.75 -1.56
C GLN A 70 17.71 0.48 -0.84
N ARG A 71 18.55 -0.56 -0.93
CA ARG A 71 18.38 -1.78 -0.12
C ARG A 71 19.07 -1.59 1.21
N LEU A 72 18.36 -1.89 2.30
CA LEU A 72 18.94 -1.81 3.63
C LEU A 72 19.88 -2.98 3.91
N ARG A 73 20.90 -2.73 4.74
CA ARG A 73 21.76 -3.79 5.25
C ARG A 73 20.97 -4.68 6.20
N THR A 74 20.98 -5.98 5.92
CA THR A 74 20.36 -7.02 6.76
C THR A 74 21.43 -7.92 7.36
N PRO A 75 21.10 -8.78 8.35
CA PRO A 75 22.03 -9.77 8.87
C PRO A 75 22.42 -10.84 7.85
N ILE A 76 21.67 -10.95 6.75
CA ILE A 76 21.95 -11.88 5.67
C ILE A 76 23.06 -11.28 4.79
N PRO A 77 24.11 -12.05 4.44
CA PRO A 77 25.12 -11.60 3.51
C PRO A 77 24.49 -11.18 2.17
N GLN A 78 24.86 -10.00 1.70
CA GLN A 78 24.43 -9.47 0.41
C GLN A 78 25.61 -8.85 -0.32
N HIS A 79 25.56 -8.88 -1.64
CA HIS A 79 26.61 -8.29 -2.45
C HIS A 79 26.61 -6.76 -2.29
N HIS A 80 27.80 -6.15 -2.15
CA HIS A 80 27.91 -4.71 -1.87
C HIS A 80 27.26 -3.84 -2.95
N SER A 81 27.23 -4.30 -4.21
CA SER A 81 26.61 -3.55 -5.31
C SER A 81 25.12 -3.35 -5.12
N LEU A 82 24.46 -4.23 -4.37
CA LEU A 82 23.02 -4.13 -4.07
C LEU A 82 22.72 -3.05 -3.03
N LEU A 83 23.71 -2.66 -2.22
CA LEU A 83 23.59 -1.61 -1.21
C LEU A 83 23.77 -0.20 -1.80
N ILE A 84 24.21 -0.09 -3.05
CA ILE A 84 24.35 1.18 -3.74
C ILE A 84 22.93 1.71 -4.04
N PRO A 85 22.58 2.95 -3.63
CA PRO A 85 21.29 3.53 -3.92
C PRO A 85 21.02 3.57 -5.43
N SER A 86 19.85 3.11 -5.83
CA SER A 86 19.38 3.10 -7.21
C SER A 86 17.88 3.35 -7.22
N LEU A 87 17.46 4.36 -7.97
CA LEU A 87 16.04 4.61 -8.15
C LEU A 87 15.39 3.42 -8.86
N PRO A 88 14.18 3.01 -8.44
CA PRO A 88 13.51 1.91 -9.08
C PRO A 88 12.92 2.36 -10.41
N ASP A 89 12.80 1.44 -11.37
CA ASP A 89 12.23 1.75 -12.67
C ASP A 89 10.70 1.88 -12.56
N TYR A 90 10.25 3.14 -12.48
CA TYR A 90 8.84 3.47 -12.31
C TYR A 90 7.94 2.95 -13.42
N THR A 91 8.44 2.80 -14.66
CA THR A 91 7.61 2.35 -15.79
C THR A 91 7.27 0.86 -15.65
N THR A 92 8.26 0.02 -15.36
CA THR A 92 8.05 -1.40 -15.13
C THR A 92 7.31 -1.67 -13.83
N MET A 93 7.50 -0.85 -12.80
CA MET A 93 6.69 -0.90 -11.58
C MET A 93 5.23 -0.61 -11.84
N ALA A 94 4.93 0.50 -12.52
CA ALA A 94 3.56 0.93 -12.78
C ALA A 94 2.78 -0.11 -13.59
N THR A 95 3.41 -0.71 -14.60
CA THR A 95 2.81 -1.79 -15.40
C THR A 95 2.55 -3.04 -14.57
N LYS A 96 3.49 -3.47 -13.71
CA LYS A 96 3.29 -4.60 -12.79
C LYS A 96 2.17 -4.33 -11.78
N GLU A 97 2.17 -3.15 -11.16
CA GLU A 97 1.13 -2.76 -10.20
C GLU A 97 -0.24 -2.68 -10.84
N LYS A 98 -0.34 -2.15 -12.05
CA LYS A 98 -1.59 -2.14 -12.83
C LYS A 98 -2.10 -3.56 -13.02
N GLY A 99 -1.25 -4.49 -13.47
CA GLY A 99 -1.65 -5.89 -13.63
C GLY A 99 -2.05 -6.57 -12.32
N ILE A 100 -1.43 -6.21 -11.19
CA ILE A 100 -1.83 -6.69 -9.87
C ILE A 100 -3.21 -6.13 -9.48
N ARG A 101 -3.44 -4.83 -9.64
CA ARG A 101 -4.73 -4.18 -9.35
C ARG A 101 -5.85 -4.74 -10.21
N GLU A 102 -5.61 -4.98 -11.49
CA GLU A 102 -6.58 -5.59 -12.42
C GLU A 102 -6.97 -7.00 -11.98
N LYS A 103 -5.99 -7.83 -11.58
CA LYS A 103 -6.26 -9.18 -11.05
C LYS A 103 -7.04 -9.13 -9.74
N GLN A 104 -6.69 -8.21 -8.84
CA GLN A 104 -7.42 -8.02 -7.58
C GLN A 104 -8.87 -7.58 -7.84
N ALA A 105 -9.08 -6.64 -8.77
CA ALA A 105 -10.39 -6.19 -9.18
C ALA A 105 -11.21 -7.32 -9.82
N ALA A 106 -10.61 -8.10 -10.72
CA ALA A 106 -11.27 -9.26 -11.32
C ALA A 106 -11.70 -10.28 -10.26
N ASN A 107 -10.80 -10.66 -9.34
CA ASN A 107 -11.10 -11.59 -8.25
C ASN A 107 -12.21 -11.07 -7.34
N PHE A 108 -12.18 -9.78 -7.01
CA PHE A 108 -13.23 -9.13 -6.22
C PHE A 108 -14.58 -9.18 -6.95
N ASN A 109 -14.61 -8.78 -8.22
CA ASN A 109 -15.81 -8.76 -9.05
C ASN A 109 -16.42 -10.17 -9.19
N THR A 110 -15.59 -11.19 -9.46
CA THR A 110 -16.05 -12.58 -9.54
C THR A 110 -16.63 -13.06 -8.20
N ARG A 111 -15.94 -12.79 -7.08
CA ARG A 111 -16.42 -13.16 -5.74
C ARG A 111 -17.76 -12.51 -5.40
N HIS A 112 -17.94 -11.25 -5.80
CA HIS A 112 -19.16 -10.47 -5.53
C HIS A 112 -20.20 -10.53 -6.64
N ARG A 113 -19.98 -11.36 -7.68
CA ARG A 113 -20.85 -11.49 -8.86
C ARG A 113 -21.16 -10.13 -9.51
N ALA A 114 -20.23 -9.19 -9.44
CA ALA A 114 -20.36 -7.88 -10.05
C ALA A 114 -20.41 -8.02 -11.58
N ARG A 115 -21.35 -7.30 -12.21
CA ARG A 115 -21.52 -7.27 -13.67
C ARG A 115 -21.30 -5.87 -14.17
N GLN A 116 -20.60 -5.74 -15.28
CA GLN A 116 -20.50 -4.47 -15.97
C GLN A 116 -21.88 -4.15 -16.55
N LEU A 117 -22.48 -3.07 -16.06
CA LEU A 117 -23.72 -2.56 -16.60
C LEU A 117 -23.40 -1.78 -17.89
N SER A 118 -24.27 -1.90 -18.90
CA SER A 118 -24.24 -1.02 -20.05
C SER A 118 -24.51 0.42 -19.62
N LEU A 119 -24.14 1.40 -20.44
CA LEU A 119 -24.46 2.80 -20.18
C LEU A 119 -26.00 2.95 -20.07
N VAL A 120 -26.52 3.08 -18.86
CA VAL A 120 -27.92 3.36 -18.61
C VAL A 120 -28.03 4.85 -18.33
N TRP A 121 -28.93 5.54 -19.02
CA TRP A 121 -29.27 6.92 -18.71
C TRP A 121 -29.92 6.96 -17.32
N ILE A 122 -29.15 7.35 -16.31
CA ILE A 122 -29.66 7.55 -14.95
C ILE A 122 -30.39 8.90 -14.96
N THR A 123 -31.73 8.88 -14.97
CA THR A 123 -32.58 10.07 -15.00
C THR A 123 -32.77 10.73 -13.64
N ASP A 124 -32.22 10.16 -12.58
CA ASP A 124 -32.45 10.60 -11.20
C ASP A 124 -31.11 10.79 -10.46
N THR A 125 -30.37 11.83 -10.83
CA THR A 125 -29.44 12.47 -9.90
C THR A 125 -30.10 13.75 -9.43
N LYS A 126 -30.84 13.68 -8.31
CA LYS A 126 -31.22 14.89 -7.57
C LYS A 126 -29.95 15.64 -7.22
N THR A 127 -29.79 16.79 -7.86
CA THR A 127 -28.87 17.84 -7.43
C THR A 127 -29.37 18.34 -6.07
N GLU A 128 -28.68 17.96 -5.00
CA GLU A 128 -28.67 18.70 -3.74
C GLU A 128 -27.47 19.64 -3.70
#